data_AF-A0A564Q130-F1
#
_entry.id   AF-A0A564Q130-F1
#
_cell.length_a   1.000
_cell.length_b   1.000
_cell.length_c   1.000
_cell.angle_alpha   90.00
_cell.angle_beta   90.00
_cell.angle_gamma   90.00
#
_symmetry.space_group_name_H-M   'P 1'
#
loop_
_entity.id
_entity.type
_entity.pdbx_description
1 polymer ?
#
loop_
_entity_poly.entity_id
_entity_poly.type
_entity_poly.pdbx_seq_one_letter_code
_entity_poly.pdbx_strand_id
1 'polypeptide(L)'
;MKRAIEDAGYQYLGVAGEETEDLEEVARERDLREKRNRFIVGFAIGIPLMILMRVPVAKFPFSMAYFMLVVSTPAFIYVSHPFSAAYRALKNRNLNMDVMYSMGIGVAFVSSLLATSGILTEAFLFYDTALILASFLTIGRYMETRAKGRTSEAIKKQKEVMNMAIDPVCKMEVDEKTARFKTEYKGETYYFCAPGCKNAFEENPEEYVG
;
A
#
# COMPACT_ATOMS: atom_id res chain seq x y z
N MET A 1 6.87 0.52 -18.23
CA MET A 1 7.25 -0.37 -17.11
C MET A 1 6.15 -0.54 -16.05
N LYS A 2 5.60 0.54 -15.45
CA LYS A 2 4.55 0.48 -14.41
C LYS A 2 3.42 -0.54 -14.65
N ARG A 3 2.75 -0.50 -15.81
CA ARG A 3 1.65 -1.42 -16.14
C ARG A 3 2.06 -2.90 -16.13
N ALA A 4 3.26 -3.22 -16.62
CA ALA A 4 3.75 -4.60 -16.63
C ALA A 4 4.01 -5.15 -15.22
N ILE A 5 4.44 -4.30 -14.28
CA ILE A 5 4.68 -4.66 -12.88
C ILE A 5 3.36 -4.83 -12.13
N GLU A 6 2.40 -3.92 -12.36
CA GLU A 6 1.04 -4.04 -11.81
C GLU A 6 0.26 -5.23 -12.37
N ASP A 7 0.42 -5.54 -13.66
CA ASP A 7 -0.20 -6.70 -14.30
C ASP A 7 0.42 -8.02 -13.83
N ALA A 8 1.67 -8.02 -13.35
CA ALA A 8 2.28 -9.17 -12.68
C ALA A 8 1.78 -9.36 -11.23
N GLY A 9 0.97 -8.42 -10.71
CA GLY A 9 0.42 -8.48 -9.35
C GLY A 9 1.29 -7.82 -8.28
N TYR A 10 2.31 -7.04 -8.66
CA TYR A 10 3.15 -6.27 -7.74
C TYR A 10 2.73 -4.80 -7.69
N GLN A 11 2.85 -4.18 -6.51
CA GLN A 11 2.60 -2.74 -6.36
C GLN A 11 3.83 -1.96 -6.87
N TYR A 12 3.64 -1.16 -7.92
CA TYR A 12 4.69 -0.32 -8.48
C TYR A 12 4.98 0.89 -7.57
N LEU A 13 6.18 0.93 -6.99
CA LEU A 13 6.58 1.91 -5.97
C LEU A 13 7.36 3.12 -6.52
N GLY A 14 7.79 3.13 -7.79
CA GLY A 14 8.60 4.20 -8.39
C GLY A 14 9.82 3.69 -9.16
N VAL A 15 10.62 4.60 -9.74
CA VAL A 15 11.93 4.29 -10.34
C VAL A 15 13.00 5.00 -9.51
N ALA A 16 13.96 4.26 -8.97
CA ALA A 16 15.08 4.85 -8.23
C ALA A 16 16.01 5.59 -9.21
N GLY A 17 16.16 6.92 -9.06
CA GLY A 17 17.32 7.63 -9.61
C GLY A 17 17.13 8.94 -10.37
N GLU A 18 15.94 9.53 -10.49
CA GLU A 18 15.82 10.89 -11.06
C GLU A 18 14.98 11.77 -10.14
N GLU A 19 15.50 12.98 -9.87
CA GLU A 19 14.90 14.03 -9.05
C GLU A 19 13.38 14.08 -9.20
N THR A 20 12.66 13.62 -8.17
CA THR A 20 11.33 14.08 -7.75
C THR A 20 10.90 13.31 -6.49
N GLU A 21 11.68 13.38 -5.42
CA GLU A 21 11.23 12.92 -4.08
C GLU A 21 9.85 13.51 -3.74
N ASP A 22 9.64 14.78 -4.10
CA ASP A 22 8.36 15.48 -3.96
C ASP A 22 7.20 14.79 -4.71
N LEU A 23 7.43 14.22 -5.90
CA LEU A 23 6.36 13.54 -6.66
C LEU A 23 6.02 12.18 -6.06
N GLU A 24 7.02 11.43 -5.57
CA GLU A 24 6.81 10.14 -4.91
C GLU A 24 6.06 10.30 -3.59
N GLU A 25 6.42 11.31 -2.79
CA GLU A 25 5.72 11.65 -1.55
C GLU A 25 4.28 12.09 -1.82
N VAL A 26 4.06 13.00 -2.78
CA VAL A 26 2.70 13.44 -3.15
C VAL A 26 1.85 12.28 -3.68
N ALA A 27 2.42 11.37 -4.47
CA ALA A 27 1.70 10.18 -4.96
C ALA A 27 1.31 9.24 -3.80
N ARG A 28 2.23 9.02 -2.85
CA ARG A 28 1.99 8.21 -1.65
C ARG A 28 0.91 8.81 -0.76
N GLU A 29 0.96 10.13 -0.54
CA GLU A 29 -0.06 10.83 0.24
C GLU A 29 -1.44 10.77 -0.41
N ARG A 30 -1.52 10.91 -1.74
CA ARG A 30 -2.78 10.79 -2.48
C ARG A 30 -3.37 9.39 -2.35
N ASP A 31 -2.57 8.34 -2.51
CA ASP A 31 -3.02 6.95 -2.32
C ASP A 31 -3.55 6.70 -0.90
N LEU A 32 -2.83 7.18 0.13
CA LEU A 32 -3.29 7.09 1.52
C LEU A 32 -4.58 7.86 1.75
N ARG A 33 -4.71 9.07 1.19
CA ARG A 33 -5.90 9.91 1.35
C ARG A 33 -7.10 9.30 0.64
N GLU A 34 -6.91 8.70 -0.52
CA GLU A 34 -7.95 8.01 -1.27
C GLU A 34 -8.46 6.78 -0.52
N LYS A 35 -7.56 5.93 -0.02
CA LYS A 35 -7.91 4.79 0.85
C LYS A 35 -8.67 5.25 2.09
N ARG A 36 -8.22 6.35 2.71
CA ARG A 36 -8.88 6.96 3.86
C ARG A 36 -10.32 7.38 3.55
N ASN A 37 -10.49 8.15 2.49
CA ASN A 37 -11.80 8.67 2.12
C ASN A 37 -12.76 7.53 1.73
N ARG A 38 -12.27 6.47 1.07
CA ARG A 38 -13.07 5.30 0.70
C ARG A 38 -13.65 4.59 1.92
N PHE A 39 -12.83 4.24 2.93
CA PHE A 39 -13.38 3.56 4.10
C PHE A 39 -14.31 4.46 4.93
N ILE A 40 -14.04 5.78 4.98
CA ILE A 40 -14.92 6.73 5.67
C ILE A 40 -16.30 6.75 5.00
N VAL A 41 -16.35 6.84 3.67
CA VAL A 41 -17.61 6.79 2.90
C VAL A 41 -18.32 5.46 3.14
N GLY A 42 -17.58 4.34 3.11
CA GLY A 42 -18.15 3.03 3.33
C GLY A 42 -18.78 2.85 4.72
N PHE A 43 -18.14 3.34 5.78
CA PHE A 43 -18.75 3.35 7.13
C PHE A 43 -19.87 4.38 7.28
N ALA A 44 -19.72 5.57 6.69
CA ALA A 44 -20.72 6.62 6.76
C ALA A 44 -22.03 6.21 6.11
N ILE A 45 -22.01 5.31 5.12
CA ILE A 45 -23.21 4.76 4.47
C ILE A 45 -23.62 3.42 5.10
N GLY A 46 -22.65 2.53 5.37
CA GLY A 46 -22.90 1.20 5.91
C GLY A 46 -23.50 1.20 7.31
N ILE A 47 -23.00 2.04 8.24
CA ILE A 47 -23.51 2.09 9.61
C ILE A 47 -24.96 2.59 9.66
N PRO A 48 -25.35 3.69 8.99
CA PRO A 48 -26.75 4.07 8.91
C PRO A 48 -27.65 3.02 8.27
N LEU A 49 -27.20 2.33 7.22
CA LEU A 49 -27.98 1.24 6.61
C LEU A 49 -28.19 0.07 7.59
N MET A 50 -27.17 -0.30 8.36
CA MET A 50 -27.26 -1.33 9.41
C MET A 50 -28.26 -0.92 10.50
N ILE A 51 -28.24 0.33 10.93
CA ILE A 51 -29.19 0.87 11.92
C ILE A 51 -30.61 0.90 11.34
N LEU A 52 -30.76 1.33 10.09
CA LEU A 52 -32.05 1.43 9.40
C LEU A 52 -32.73 0.05 9.27
N MET A 53 -31.96 -1.01 9.06
CA MET A 53 -32.49 -2.38 9.04
C MET A 53 -33.03 -2.83 10.40
N ARG A 54 -32.46 -2.32 11.50
CA ARG A 54 -32.85 -2.73 12.86
C ARG A 54 -34.06 -1.98 13.40
N VAL A 55 -34.29 -0.76 12.92
CA VAL A 55 -35.43 0.08 13.32
C VAL A 55 -36.64 -0.27 12.46
N PRO A 56 -37.79 -0.64 13.05
CA PRO A 56 -39.02 -0.85 12.30
C PRO A 56 -39.57 0.51 11.84
N VAL A 57 -39.02 1.04 10.75
CA VAL A 57 -39.51 2.26 10.10
C VAL A 57 -40.86 1.95 9.45
N ALA A 58 -41.92 2.20 10.21
CA ALA A 58 -43.30 1.82 9.89
C ALA A 58 -43.92 2.52 8.67
N LYS A 59 -43.22 3.41 7.95
CA LYS A 59 -43.79 4.21 6.84
C LYS A 59 -42.76 4.68 5.80
N PHE A 60 -42.11 3.77 5.07
CA PHE A 60 -41.50 4.15 3.78
C PHE A 60 -42.44 3.74 2.63
N PRO A 61 -42.74 4.64 1.67
CA PRO A 61 -43.65 4.35 0.55
C PRO A 61 -43.01 3.46 -0.55
N PHE A 62 -41.73 3.10 -0.41
CA PHE A 62 -40.96 2.29 -1.34
C PHE A 62 -40.51 0.99 -0.67
N SER A 63 -40.37 -0.11 -1.42
CA SER A 63 -39.85 -1.36 -0.83
C SER A 63 -38.41 -1.13 -0.33
N MET A 64 -38.20 -1.43 0.95
CA MET A 64 -36.94 -1.24 1.67
C MET A 64 -35.72 -1.78 0.90
N ALA A 65 -35.88 -2.91 0.21
CA ALA A 65 -34.86 -3.53 -0.62
C ALA A 65 -34.37 -2.62 -1.77
N TYR A 66 -35.28 -1.93 -2.47
CA TYR A 66 -34.91 -1.02 -3.55
C TYR A 66 -34.19 0.23 -3.03
N PHE A 67 -34.61 0.75 -1.88
CA PHE A 67 -33.91 1.87 -1.23
C PHE A 67 -32.47 1.48 -0.87
N MET A 68 -32.28 0.32 -0.25
CA MET A 68 -30.95 -0.19 0.08
C MET A 68 -30.10 -0.42 -1.17
N LEU A 69 -30.66 -0.98 -2.24
CA LEU A 69 -29.95 -1.19 -3.50
C LEU A 69 -29.46 0.14 -4.09
N VAL A 70 -30.33 1.15 -4.18
CA VAL A 70 -30.00 2.45 -4.80
C VAL A 70 -28.93 3.19 -3.99
N VAL A 71 -28.99 3.13 -2.66
CA VAL A 71 -28.00 3.79 -1.79
C VAL A 71 -26.68 3.02 -1.72
N SER A 72 -26.74 1.68 -1.61
CA SER A 72 -25.55 0.85 -1.42
C SER A 72 -24.75 0.65 -2.69
N THR A 73 -25.37 0.59 -3.87
CA THR A 73 -24.67 0.34 -5.14
C THR A 73 -23.57 1.37 -5.45
N PRO A 74 -23.83 2.70 -5.44
CA PRO A 74 -22.78 3.68 -5.71
C PRO A 74 -21.68 3.68 -4.63
N ALA A 75 -22.07 3.50 -3.36
CA ALA A 75 -21.13 3.36 -2.25
C ALA A 75 -20.24 2.13 -2.44
N PHE A 76 -20.82 1.00 -2.83
CA PHE A 76 -20.14 -0.26 -3.05
C PHE A 76 -19.14 -0.13 -4.19
N ILE A 77 -19.54 0.44 -5.33
CA ILE A 77 -18.65 0.68 -6.47
C ILE A 77 -17.46 1.57 -6.06
N TYR A 78 -17.70 2.63 -5.29
CA TYR A 78 -16.64 3.52 -4.83
C TYR A 78 -15.65 2.83 -3.87
N VAL A 79 -16.16 2.02 -2.92
CA VAL A 79 -15.32 1.34 -1.92
C VAL A 79 -14.65 0.08 -2.50
N SER A 80 -15.24 -0.57 -3.51
CA SER A 80 -14.81 -1.86 -4.08
C SER A 80 -13.69 -1.77 -5.12
N HIS A 81 -13.05 -0.62 -5.31
CA HIS A 81 -11.80 -0.52 -6.09
C HIS A 81 -10.75 -1.64 -5.84
N PRO A 82 -10.52 -2.18 -4.61
CA PRO A 82 -9.62 -3.33 -4.41
C PRO A 82 -10.00 -4.60 -5.17
N PHE A 83 -11.23 -4.75 -5.66
CA PHE A 83 -11.64 -5.89 -6.49
C PHE A 83 -10.85 -5.97 -7.79
N SER A 84 -10.35 -4.85 -8.29
CA SER A 84 -9.46 -4.83 -9.46
C SER A 84 -8.16 -5.62 -9.22
N ALA A 85 -7.60 -5.55 -8.00
CA ALA A 85 -6.42 -6.32 -7.63
C ALA A 85 -6.73 -7.83 -7.54
N ALA A 86 -7.89 -8.17 -6.97
CA ALA A 86 -8.37 -9.56 -6.93
C ALA A 86 -8.58 -10.15 -8.32
N TYR A 87 -9.15 -9.39 -9.26
CA TYR A 87 -9.33 -9.84 -10.63
C TYR A 87 -7.99 -10.11 -11.34
N ARG A 88 -7.01 -9.22 -11.17
CA ARG A 88 -5.64 -9.42 -11.70
C ARG A 88 -4.96 -10.64 -11.08
N ALA A 89 -5.05 -10.79 -9.77
CA ALA A 89 -4.50 -11.94 -9.05
C ALA A 89 -5.11 -13.27 -9.53
N LEU A 90 -6.44 -13.30 -9.70
CA LEU A 90 -7.16 -14.46 -10.22
C LEU A 90 -6.75 -14.79 -11.67
N LYS A 91 -6.60 -13.77 -12.54
CA LYS A 91 -6.13 -13.95 -13.92
C LYS A 91 -4.73 -14.55 -13.97
N ASN A 92 -3.86 -14.15 -13.05
CA ASN A 92 -2.48 -14.66 -12.94
C ASN A 92 -2.40 -15.99 -12.17
N ARG A 93 -3.54 -16.61 -11.84
CA ARG A 93 -3.62 -17.85 -11.05
C ARG A 93 -2.94 -17.74 -9.68
N ASN A 94 -2.85 -16.53 -9.13
CA ASN A 94 -2.32 -16.28 -7.80
C ASN A 94 -3.47 -16.06 -6.82
N LEU A 95 -3.72 -17.05 -5.96
CA LEU A 95 -4.75 -16.99 -4.94
C LEU A 95 -4.19 -16.27 -3.71
N ASN A 96 -4.32 -14.94 -3.71
CA ASN A 96 -3.88 -14.10 -2.61
C ASN A 96 -5.05 -13.66 -1.71
N MET A 97 -4.71 -12.91 -0.66
CA MET A 97 -5.64 -12.34 0.30
C MET A 97 -6.78 -11.53 -0.38
N ASP A 98 -6.47 -10.85 -1.49
CA ASP A 98 -7.41 -9.99 -2.22
C ASP A 98 -8.55 -10.80 -2.84
N VAL A 99 -8.25 -11.99 -3.37
CA VAL A 99 -9.22 -12.89 -3.99
C VAL A 99 -10.23 -13.39 -2.97
N MET A 100 -9.76 -13.89 -1.82
CA MET A 100 -10.63 -14.44 -0.77
C MET A 100 -11.63 -13.40 -0.26
N TYR A 101 -11.15 -12.19 0.04
CA TYR A 101 -12.03 -11.13 0.55
C TYR A 101 -12.99 -10.59 -0.50
N SER A 102 -12.52 -10.39 -1.74
CA SER A 102 -13.38 -9.89 -2.82
C SER A 102 -14.47 -10.91 -3.16
N MET A 103 -14.18 -12.21 -3.08
CA MET A 103 -15.18 -13.25 -3.25
C MET A 103 -16.26 -13.18 -2.17
N GLY A 104 -15.87 -13.09 -0.89
CA GLY A 104 -16.84 -13.01 0.22
C GLY A 104 -17.74 -11.78 0.15
N ILE A 105 -17.14 -10.60 -0.09
CA ILE A 105 -17.87 -9.34 -0.23
C ILE A 105 -18.78 -9.39 -1.49
N GLY A 106 -18.28 -9.93 -2.59
CA GLY A 106 -19.03 -10.08 -3.84
C GLY A 106 -20.23 -11.02 -3.70
N VAL A 107 -20.07 -12.15 -3.02
CA VAL A 107 -21.16 -13.11 -2.75
C VAL A 107 -22.25 -12.46 -1.89
N ALA A 108 -21.88 -11.68 -0.87
CA ALA A 108 -22.85 -10.97 -0.03
C ALA A 108 -23.66 -9.94 -0.85
N PHE A 109 -22.98 -9.17 -1.72
CA PHE A 109 -23.66 -8.19 -2.57
C PHE A 109 -24.56 -8.85 -3.63
N VAL A 110 -24.10 -9.90 -4.30
CA VAL A 110 -24.89 -10.65 -5.29
C VAL A 110 -26.10 -11.32 -4.65
N SER A 111 -25.95 -11.91 -3.46
CA SER A 111 -27.08 -12.49 -2.72
C SER A 111 -28.14 -11.44 -2.39
N SER A 112 -27.70 -10.22 -2.05
CA SER A 112 -28.58 -9.08 -1.78
C SER A 112 -29.33 -8.62 -3.04
N LEU A 113 -28.66 -8.61 -4.20
CA LEU A 113 -29.30 -8.32 -5.50
C LEU A 113 -30.37 -9.37 -5.84
N LEU A 114 -30.06 -10.66 -5.65
CA LEU A 114 -31.01 -11.75 -5.88
C LEU A 114 -32.22 -11.66 -4.94
N ALA A 115 -32.00 -11.31 -3.67
CA ALA A 115 -33.08 -11.04 -2.71
C ALA A 115 -33.96 -9.87 -3.15
N THR A 116 -33.35 -8.80 -3.67
CA THR A 116 -34.08 -7.61 -4.16
C THR A 116 -34.91 -7.92 -5.41
N SER A 117 -34.42 -8.81 -6.29
CA SER A 117 -35.13 -9.25 -7.48
C SER A 117 -36.29 -10.23 -7.23
N GLY A 118 -36.47 -10.69 -5.98
CA GLY A 118 -37.50 -11.65 -5.59
C GLY A 118 -37.15 -13.11 -5.86
N ILE A 119 -35.91 -13.42 -6.30
CA ILE A 119 -35.42 -14.79 -6.47
C ILE A 119 -35.10 -15.42 -5.09
N LEU A 120 -34.56 -14.61 -4.18
CA LEU A 120 -34.23 -14.98 -2.81
C LEU A 120 -35.16 -14.27 -1.81
N THR A 121 -35.23 -14.77 -0.58
CA THR A 121 -35.99 -14.13 0.49
C THR A 121 -35.30 -12.86 1.00
N GLU A 122 -36.08 -11.93 1.57
CA GLU A 122 -35.56 -10.68 2.15
C GLU A 122 -34.57 -10.90 3.32
N ALA A 123 -34.52 -12.12 3.86
CA ALA A 123 -33.53 -12.52 4.87
C ALA A 123 -32.08 -12.45 4.37
N PHE A 124 -31.87 -12.43 3.04
CA PHE A 124 -30.54 -12.35 2.41
C PHE A 124 -30.15 -10.92 1.98
N LEU A 125 -30.83 -9.89 2.48
CA LEU A 125 -30.46 -8.49 2.26
C LEU A 125 -29.24 -8.10 3.13
N PHE A 126 -28.05 -8.27 2.55
CA PHE A 126 -26.75 -8.09 3.19
C PHE A 126 -25.96 -6.88 2.67
N TYR A 127 -26.64 -5.87 2.09
CA TYR A 127 -26.00 -4.69 1.50
C TYR A 127 -25.12 -3.92 2.49
N ASP A 128 -25.57 -3.76 3.73
CA ASP A 128 -24.84 -3.14 4.83
C ASP A 128 -23.59 -3.95 5.19
N THR A 129 -23.71 -5.27 5.33
CA THR A 129 -22.58 -6.13 5.66
C THR A 129 -21.51 -6.11 4.56
N ALA A 130 -21.92 -6.11 3.28
CA ALA A 130 -21.00 -6.02 2.16
C ALA A 130 -20.19 -4.70 2.19
N LEU A 131 -20.85 -3.57 2.47
CA LEU A 131 -20.20 -2.26 2.62
C LEU A 131 -19.27 -2.20 3.84
N ILE A 132 -19.71 -2.73 4.98
CA ILE A 132 -18.92 -2.75 6.22
C ILE A 132 -17.67 -3.60 6.04
N LEU A 133 -17.80 -4.81 5.48
CA LEU A 133 -16.66 -5.69 5.19
C LEU A 133 -15.68 -5.05 4.20
N ALA A 134 -16.18 -4.42 3.13
CA ALA A 134 -15.34 -3.70 2.18
C ALA A 134 -14.61 -2.51 2.83
N SER A 135 -15.25 -1.82 3.77
CA SER A 135 -14.66 -0.72 4.54
C SER A 135 -13.55 -1.22 5.46
N PHE A 136 -13.79 -2.29 6.22
CA PHE A 136 -12.78 -2.91 7.08
C PHE A 136 -11.56 -3.40 6.29
N LEU A 137 -11.77 -4.02 5.13
CA LEU A 137 -10.67 -4.43 4.25
C LEU A 137 -9.83 -3.22 3.80
N THR A 138 -10.51 -2.13 3.41
CA THR A 138 -9.84 -0.90 2.97
C THR A 138 -9.05 -0.25 4.10
N ILE A 139 -9.56 -0.31 5.34
CA ILE A 139 -8.84 0.14 6.54
C ILE A 139 -7.61 -0.70 6.81
N GLY A 140 -7.73 -2.02 6.73
CA GLY A 140 -6.58 -2.92 6.88
C GLY A 140 -5.46 -2.55 5.91
N ARG A 141 -5.80 -2.35 4.63
CA ARG A 141 -4.81 -1.92 3.62
C ARG A 141 -4.27 -0.52 3.87
N TYR A 142 -5.09 0.40 4.36
CA TYR A 142 -4.64 1.73 4.74
C TYR A 142 -3.59 1.65 5.85
N MET A 143 -3.86 0.88 6.91
CA MET A 143 -2.94 0.67 8.02
C MET A 143 -1.66 -0.04 7.56
N GLU A 144 -1.78 -1.06 6.72
CA GLU A 144 -0.62 -1.77 6.16
C GLU A 144 0.27 -0.85 5.33
N THR A 145 -0.32 -0.07 4.41
CA THR A 145 0.41 0.89 3.56
C THR A 145 1.09 1.96 4.42
N ARG A 146 0.36 2.49 5.41
CA ARG A 146 0.88 3.50 6.34
C ARG A 146 2.01 2.97 7.22
N ALA A 147 1.91 1.72 7.69
CA ALA A 147 2.95 1.09 8.51
C ALA A 147 4.23 0.86 7.69
N LYS A 148 4.09 0.29 6.48
CA LYS A 148 5.21 0.09 5.55
C LYS A 148 5.87 1.40 5.12
N GLY A 149 5.09 2.48 4.94
CA GLY A 149 5.63 3.81 4.63
C GLY A 149 6.55 4.33 5.73
N ARG A 150 6.09 4.26 6.99
CA ARG A 150 6.87 4.73 8.16
C ARG A 150 8.16 3.95 8.38
N THR A 151 8.13 2.62 8.22
CA THR A 151 9.36 1.82 8.35
C THR A 151 10.34 2.14 7.23
N SER A 152 9.84 2.34 6.01
CA SER A 152 10.70 2.73 4.88
C SER A 152 11.31 4.12 5.05
N GLU A 153 10.56 5.09 5.59
CA GLU A 153 11.06 6.42 5.92
C GLU A 153 12.12 6.37 7.02
N ALA A 154 11.93 5.56 8.05
CA ALA A 154 12.93 5.37 9.11
C ALA A 154 14.24 4.78 8.56
N ILE A 155 14.16 3.79 7.65
CA ILE A 155 15.33 3.20 6.99
C ILE A 155 16.04 4.24 6.10
N LYS A 156 15.28 5.03 5.34
CA LYS A 156 15.83 6.09 4.49
C LYS A 156 16.55 7.15 5.33
N LYS A 157 15.92 7.61 6.40
CA LYS A 157 16.50 8.56 7.35
C LYS A 157 17.75 8.02 8.03
N GLN A 158 17.81 6.71 8.33
CA GLN A 158 19.03 6.10 8.86
C GLN A 158 20.18 6.14 7.85
N LYS A 159 19.90 5.86 6.57
CA LYS A 159 20.90 5.98 5.50
C LYS A 159 21.38 7.42 5.31
N GLU A 160 20.48 8.41 5.36
CA GLU A 160 20.85 9.84 5.22
C GLU A 160 21.74 10.37 6.35
N VAL A 161 21.66 9.79 7.56
CA VAL A 161 22.49 10.20 8.71
C VAL A 161 23.89 9.59 8.67
N MET A 162 24.09 8.51 7.90
CA MET A 162 25.38 7.88 7.66
C MET A 162 26.14 8.69 6.61
N ASN A 163 27.29 9.25 6.97
CA ASN A 163 28.12 9.94 5.98
C ASN A 163 28.90 8.85 5.25
N MET A 164 28.46 8.52 4.04
CA MET A 164 29.01 7.41 3.28
C MET A 164 30.25 7.87 2.51
N ALA A 165 31.42 7.37 2.88
CA ALA A 165 32.64 7.46 2.09
C ALA A 165 32.83 6.16 1.29
N ILE A 166 33.44 6.27 0.11
CA ILE A 166 33.77 5.12 -0.73
C ILE A 166 35.21 4.71 -0.45
N ASP A 167 35.43 3.44 -0.15
CA ASP A 167 36.77 2.85 -0.07
C ASP A 167 37.42 2.86 -1.47
N PRO A 168 38.55 3.56 -1.69
CA PRO A 168 39.14 3.72 -3.01
C PRO A 168 39.74 2.42 -3.58
N VAL A 169 40.04 1.41 -2.75
CA VAL A 169 40.64 0.15 -3.18
C VAL A 169 39.59 -0.85 -3.66
N CYS A 170 38.53 -1.04 -2.88
CA CYS A 170 37.51 -2.07 -3.16
C CYS A 170 36.15 -1.51 -3.61
N LYS A 171 35.98 -0.19 -3.58
CA LYS A 171 34.73 0.53 -3.88
C LYS A 171 33.54 0.16 -3.00
N MET A 172 33.81 -0.38 -1.81
CA MET A 172 32.76 -0.58 -0.81
C MET A 172 32.41 0.73 -0.12
N GLU A 173 31.14 0.84 0.21
CA GLU A 173 30.54 1.95 0.94
C GLU A 173 30.82 1.81 2.46
N VAL A 174 31.44 2.82 3.06
CA VAL A 174 31.87 2.83 4.47
C VAL A 174 31.35 4.10 5.16
N ASP A 175 30.79 3.97 6.35
CA ASP A 175 30.34 5.12 7.13
C ASP A 175 31.53 5.81 7.84
N GLU A 176 31.79 7.06 7.50
CA GLU A 176 32.90 7.87 8.04
C GLU A 176 32.90 7.95 9.56
N LYS A 177 31.72 7.93 10.19
CA LYS A 177 31.57 8.06 11.65
C LYS A 177 31.96 6.79 12.39
N THR A 178 31.78 5.63 11.75
CA THR A 178 32.05 4.31 12.35
C THR A 178 33.27 3.61 11.76
N ALA A 179 33.87 4.18 10.70
CA ALA A 179 35.05 3.66 10.04
C ALA A 179 36.25 3.52 11.00
N ARG A 180 36.66 2.28 11.22
CA ARG A 180 37.79 1.94 12.10
C ARG A 180 39.15 2.14 11.42
N PHE A 181 39.18 2.05 10.10
CA PHE A 181 40.39 2.16 9.29
C PHE A 181 40.30 3.41 8.43
N LYS A 182 41.23 4.33 8.63
CA LYS A 182 41.35 5.56 7.88
C LYS A 182 42.81 5.96 7.74
N THR A 183 43.13 6.70 6.70
CA THR A 183 44.46 7.29 6.50
C THR A 183 44.32 8.64 5.83
N GLU A 184 45.29 9.53 6.07
CA GLU A 184 45.32 10.87 5.48
C GLU A 184 46.36 10.90 4.36
N TYR A 185 45.96 11.34 3.17
CA TYR A 185 46.84 11.46 2.01
C TYR A 185 46.51 12.74 1.23
N LYS A 186 47.53 13.55 0.90
CA LYS A 186 47.40 14.85 0.22
C LYS A 186 46.39 15.83 0.88
N GLY A 187 46.17 15.70 2.20
CA GLY A 187 45.26 16.56 2.96
C GLY A 187 43.80 16.10 2.97
N GLU A 188 43.50 14.94 2.37
CA GLU A 188 42.18 14.30 2.43
C GLU A 188 42.23 13.04 3.31
N THR A 189 41.17 12.80 4.07
CA THR A 189 41.02 11.57 4.87
C THR A 189 40.27 10.53 4.05
N TYR A 190 40.89 9.37 3.83
CA TYR A 190 40.30 8.21 3.17
C TYR A 190 39.87 7.16 4.22
N TYR A 191 38.74 6.51 3.95
CA TYR A 191 38.12 5.53 4.84
C TYR A 191 38.08 4.15 4.17
N PHE A 192 38.36 3.10 4.94
CA PHE A 192 38.53 1.75 4.39
C PHE A 192 37.63 0.72 5.08
N CYS A 193 37.12 -0.24 4.31
CA CYS A 193 36.21 -1.28 4.80
C CYS A 193 36.94 -2.35 5.64
N ALA A 194 38.25 -2.52 5.41
CA ALA A 194 39.07 -3.58 5.99
C ALA A 194 40.54 -3.13 6.14
N PRO A 195 41.31 -3.77 7.06
CA PRO A 195 42.73 -3.44 7.22
C PRO A 195 43.54 -3.74 5.95
N GLY A 196 43.14 -4.74 5.17
CA GLY A 196 43.78 -5.07 3.89
C GLY A 196 43.68 -3.93 2.87
N CYS A 197 42.50 -3.30 2.75
CA CYS A 197 42.29 -2.16 1.84
C CYS A 197 43.11 -0.94 2.30
N LYS A 198 43.18 -0.68 3.61
CA LYS A 198 44.03 0.37 4.16
C LYS A 198 45.52 0.13 3.84
N ASN A 199 46.02 -1.07 4.08
CA ASN A 199 47.42 -1.39 3.86
C ASN A 199 47.78 -1.31 2.36
N ALA A 200 46.92 -1.83 1.48
CA ALA A 200 47.11 -1.73 0.02
C ALA A 200 47.16 -0.28 -0.45
N PHE A 201 46.28 0.57 0.10
CA PHE A 201 46.29 2.01 -0.19
C PHE A 201 47.56 2.69 0.32
N GLU A 202 48.06 2.33 1.50
CA GLU A 202 49.30 2.91 2.06
C GLU A 202 50.56 2.49 1.29
N GLU A 203 50.56 1.29 0.68
CA GLU A 203 51.67 0.79 -0.14
C GLU A 203 51.76 1.53 -1.49
N ASN A 204 50.63 1.76 -2.17
CA ASN A 204 50.58 2.50 -3.46
C ASN A 204 49.36 3.43 -3.54
N PRO A 205 49.39 4.60 -2.88
CA PRO A 205 48.24 5.51 -2.87
C PRO A 205 47.90 6.04 -4.27
N GLU A 206 48.91 6.37 -5.08
CA GLU A 206 48.72 6.98 -6.40
C GLU A 206 47.96 6.09 -7.40
N GLU A 207 47.92 4.77 -7.18
CA GLU A 207 47.18 3.83 -8.03
C GLU A 207 45.66 3.95 -7.86
N TYR A 208 45.20 4.39 -6.68
CA TYR A 208 43.78 4.38 -6.30
C TYR A 208 43.13 5.76 -6.25
N VAL A 209 43.93 6.83 -6.17
CA VAL A 209 43.47 8.24 -6.12
C VAL A 209 43.96 9.08 -7.30
N GLY A 210 44.37 8.42 -8.39
CA GLY A 210 44.78 9.03 -9.67
C GLY A 210 43.65 9.18 -10.67
#